data_AF-A0A4R6KEJ7-F1
#
_entry.id   AF-A0A4R6KEJ7-F1
#
_cell.length_a   1.000
_cell.length_b   1.000
_cell.length_c   1.000
_cell.angle_alpha   90.00
_cell.angle_beta   90.00
_cell.angle_gamma   90.00
#
_symmetry.space_group_name_H-M   'P 1'
#
loop_
_entity.id
_entity.type
_entity.pdbx_description
1 polymer ?
#
loop_
_entity_poly.entity_id
_entity_poly.type
_entity_poly.pdbx_seq_one_letter_code
_entity_poly.pdbx_strand_id
1 'polypeptide(L)'
;MEKIAAAIRRIDVLVHNAAVWPSRRIINEDGFEQAFFVNHLAPFLMNHLLEERLGRVVQVSAGLYVSGKVDPDRTPTGEDFHSMRTYADTKLANLLMVALFAERWRASGVTIDAVHPGVLRTGLGDPGGVRGLALKTVKRLWKPAEEAAPPVVDLLVSEGTGRYFNRSKEAR
;
A
#
# COMPACT_ATOMS: atom_id res chain seq x y z
N MET A 1 15.10 9.52 -4.64
CA MET A 1 14.09 10.60 -4.63
C MET A 1 14.58 11.87 -5.33
N GLU A 2 15.83 12.27 -5.16
CA GLU A 2 16.40 13.48 -5.79
C GLU A 2 16.21 13.55 -7.31
N LYS A 3 16.37 12.43 -8.03
CA LYS A 3 16.13 12.39 -9.49
C LYS A 3 14.69 12.76 -9.87
N ILE A 4 13.70 12.32 -9.09
CA ILE A 4 12.28 12.64 -9.34
C ILE A 4 12.04 14.12 -9.04
N ALA A 5 12.53 14.61 -7.89
CA ALA A 5 12.40 16.02 -7.53
C ALA A 5 13.11 16.97 -8.52
N ALA A 6 14.23 16.54 -9.10
CA ALA A 6 14.94 17.30 -10.14
C ALA A 6 14.19 17.31 -11.49
N ALA A 7 13.59 16.19 -11.87
CA ALA A 7 12.93 16.04 -13.18
C ALA A 7 11.48 16.54 -13.21
N ILE A 8 10.76 16.46 -12.08
CA ILE A 8 9.31 16.68 -12.02
C ILE A 8 9.02 17.81 -11.02
N ARG A 9 8.57 18.95 -11.54
CA ARG A 9 8.19 20.11 -10.71
C ARG A 9 6.93 19.87 -9.90
N ARG A 10 5.96 19.16 -10.48
CA ARG A 10 4.66 18.85 -9.87
C ARG A 10 4.23 17.43 -10.27
N ILE A 11 3.69 16.70 -9.31
CA ILE A 11 3.09 15.38 -9.47
C ILE A 11 1.60 15.55 -9.19
N ASP A 12 0.78 15.59 -10.24
CA ASP A 12 -0.66 15.78 -10.09
C ASP A 12 -1.30 14.60 -9.33
N VAL A 13 -0.90 13.37 -9.66
CA VAL A 13 -1.36 12.15 -8.98
C VAL A 13 -0.21 11.17 -8.78
N LEU A 14 -0.08 10.64 -7.55
CA LEU A 14 0.83 9.56 -7.18
C LEU A 14 0.04 8.34 -6.70
N VAL A 15 0.30 7.16 -7.26
CA VAL A 15 -0.36 5.91 -6.86
C VAL A 15 0.64 4.97 -6.19
N HIS A 16 0.48 4.75 -4.89
CA HIS A 16 1.24 3.75 -4.14
C HIS A 16 0.61 2.37 -4.31
N ASN A 17 0.92 1.73 -5.44
CA ASN A 17 0.41 0.39 -5.78
C ASN A 17 1.38 -0.75 -5.42
N ALA A 18 2.69 -0.48 -5.45
CA ALA A 18 3.70 -1.52 -5.26
C ALA A 18 3.57 -2.21 -3.90
N ALA A 19 3.67 -3.53 -3.89
CA ALA A 19 3.70 -4.33 -2.68
C ALA A 19 4.40 -5.67 -2.91
N VAL A 20 5.01 -6.20 -1.86
CA VAL A 20 5.57 -7.55 -1.79
C VAL A 20 4.87 -8.36 -0.71
N TRP A 21 4.78 -9.66 -0.95
CA TRP A 21 4.31 -10.61 0.04
C TRP A 21 5.51 -11.16 0.82
N PRO A 22 5.56 -11.02 2.16
CA PRO A 22 6.67 -11.48 2.98
C PRO A 22 6.62 -13.00 3.17
N SER A 23 7.17 -13.77 2.24
CA SER A 23 7.22 -15.24 2.33
C SER A 23 8.20 -15.75 3.40
N ARG A 24 9.19 -14.93 3.79
CA ARG A 24 10.17 -15.18 4.86
C ARG A 24 10.67 -13.83 5.40
N ARG A 25 11.25 -13.81 6.60
CA ARG A 25 11.87 -12.62 7.17
C ARG A 25 13.14 -12.29 6.40
N ILE A 26 13.18 -11.10 5.77
CA ILE A 26 14.38 -10.58 5.10
C ILE A 26 14.61 -9.18 5.63
N ILE A 27 15.83 -8.90 6.11
CA ILE A 27 16.24 -7.58 6.56
C ILE A 27 17.05 -6.93 5.45
N ASN A 28 16.69 -5.70 5.07
CA ASN A 28 17.43 -4.94 4.08
C ASN A 28 18.72 -4.34 4.68
N GLU A 29 19.50 -3.65 3.85
CA GLU A 29 20.77 -3.05 4.25
C GLU A 29 20.61 -1.94 5.31
N ASP A 30 19.42 -1.31 5.38
CA ASP A 30 19.07 -0.27 6.34
C ASP A 30 18.51 -0.82 7.67
N GLY A 31 18.45 -2.15 7.84
CA GLY A 31 17.97 -2.79 9.07
C GLY A 31 16.46 -2.98 9.18
N PHE A 32 15.69 -2.71 8.11
CA PHE A 32 14.24 -2.90 8.08
C PHE A 32 13.82 -4.24 7.49
N GLU A 33 12.72 -4.80 7.98
CA GLU A 33 12.04 -5.92 7.33
C GLU A 33 11.58 -5.50 5.93
N GLN A 34 11.86 -6.34 4.94
CA GLN A 34 11.75 -5.96 3.54
C GLN A 34 10.32 -5.65 3.09
N ALA A 35 9.30 -6.39 3.55
CA ALA A 35 7.92 -6.06 3.22
C ALA A 35 7.46 -4.80 3.95
N PHE A 36 7.85 -4.59 5.21
CA PHE A 36 7.61 -3.33 5.91
C PHE A 36 8.21 -2.15 5.16
N PHE A 37 9.47 -2.28 4.72
CA PHE A 37 10.14 -1.25 3.94
C PHE A 37 9.39 -0.94 2.64
N VAL A 38 9.16 -1.96 1.82
CA VAL A 38 8.57 -1.79 0.48
C VAL A 38 7.11 -1.35 0.53
N ASN A 39 6.30 -2.00 1.38
CA ASN A 39 4.86 -1.80 1.39
C ASN A 39 4.43 -0.53 2.12
N HIS A 40 5.26 -0.06 3.06
CA HIS A 40 4.90 1.01 3.99
C HIS A 40 5.94 2.13 4.09
N LEU A 41 7.16 1.83 4.54
CA LEU A 41 8.14 2.88 4.85
C LEU A 41 8.55 3.68 3.60
N ALA A 42 8.77 3.01 2.47
CA ALA A 42 9.09 3.68 1.22
C ALA A 42 7.94 4.61 0.75
N PRO A 43 6.67 4.17 0.65
CA PRO A 43 5.54 5.06 0.42
C PRO A 43 5.46 6.26 1.37
N PHE A 44 5.63 6.02 2.67
CA PHE A 44 5.63 7.07 3.69
C PHE A 44 6.73 8.11 3.43
N LEU A 45 7.98 7.66 3.20
CA LEU A 45 9.10 8.53 2.90
C LEU A 45 8.89 9.30 1.58
N MET A 46 8.32 8.64 0.56
CA MET A 46 8.00 9.29 -0.71
C MET A 46 6.98 10.41 -0.55
N ASN A 47 5.93 10.18 0.24
CA ASN A 47 4.94 11.21 0.57
C ASN A 47 5.58 12.38 1.29
N HIS A 48 6.41 12.12 2.30
CA HIS A 48 7.06 13.16 3.07
C HIS A 48 8.05 13.99 2.24
N LEU A 49 8.92 13.33 1.48
CA LEU A 49 9.97 13.99 0.70
C LEU A 49 9.45 14.73 -0.54
N LEU A 50 8.24 14.41 -1.01
CA LEU A 50 7.62 15.05 -2.17
C LEU A 50 6.43 15.93 -1.80
N GLU A 51 6.17 16.19 -0.52
CA GLU A 51 4.90 16.79 -0.07
C GLU A 51 4.56 18.12 -0.76
N GLU A 52 5.55 18.97 -1.02
CA GLU A 52 5.36 20.26 -1.70
C GLU A 52 5.07 20.14 -3.21
N ARG A 53 5.19 18.94 -3.77
CA ARG A 53 5.03 18.67 -5.21
C ARG A 53 3.81 17.83 -5.53
N LEU A 54 3.14 17.27 -4.52
CA LEU A 54 2.00 16.38 -4.69
C LEU A 54 0.72 17.19 -4.87
N GLY A 55 -0.18 16.73 -5.76
CA GLY A 55 -1.57 17.16 -5.79
C GLY A 55 -2.47 16.15 -5.09
N ARG A 56 -2.36 14.89 -5.49
CA ARG A 56 -3.21 13.79 -5.01
C ARG A 56 -2.43 12.49 -4.86
N VAL A 57 -2.76 11.73 -3.81
CA VAL A 57 -2.17 10.42 -3.53
C VAL A 57 -3.28 9.37 -3.43
N VAL A 58 -3.08 8.22 -4.08
CA VAL A 58 -3.92 7.03 -3.91
C VAL A 58 -3.10 5.91 -3.32
N GLN A 59 -3.46 5.46 -2.12
CA GLN A 59 -2.79 4.40 -1.40
C GLN A 59 -3.50 3.05 -1.62
N VAL A 60 -2.88 2.13 -2.34
CA VAL A 60 -3.44 0.77 -2.51
C VAL A 60 -3.16 -0.05 -1.26
N SER A 61 -4.24 -0.45 -0.59
CA SER A 61 -4.24 -1.30 0.60
C SER A 61 -4.87 -2.68 0.30
N ALA A 62 -5.04 -3.49 1.33
CA ALA A 62 -5.68 -4.80 1.24
C ALA A 62 -6.59 -5.05 2.43
N GLY A 63 -7.74 -5.69 2.23
CA GLY A 63 -8.71 -5.98 3.30
C GLY A 63 -8.16 -6.74 4.51
N LEU A 64 -6.99 -7.38 4.40
CA LEU A 64 -6.32 -8.03 5.51
C LEU A 64 -5.86 -7.06 6.62
N TYR A 65 -5.84 -5.75 6.35
CA TYR A 65 -5.47 -4.72 7.35
C TYR A 65 -6.24 -4.86 8.66
N VAL A 66 -7.48 -5.37 8.62
CA VAL A 66 -8.33 -5.58 9.81
C VAL A 66 -7.74 -6.58 10.82
N SER A 67 -6.81 -7.43 10.38
CA SER A 67 -6.09 -8.39 11.22
C SER A 67 -4.68 -7.92 11.61
N GLY A 68 -4.30 -6.72 11.18
CA GLY A 68 -3.01 -6.12 11.50
C GLY A 68 -2.93 -5.63 12.94
N LYS A 69 -1.73 -5.63 13.49
CA LYS A 69 -1.35 -5.06 14.78
C LYS A 69 0.07 -4.53 14.68
N VAL A 70 0.20 -3.26 14.30
CA VAL A 70 1.49 -2.59 14.17
C VAL A 70 2.10 -2.36 15.55
N ASP A 71 3.29 -2.89 15.77
CA ASP A 71 4.16 -2.62 16.91
C ASP A 71 5.33 -1.75 16.41
N PRO A 72 5.41 -0.47 16.80
CA PRO A 72 6.41 0.45 16.24
C PRO A 72 7.86 0.07 16.58
N ASP A 73 8.07 -0.74 17.63
CA ASP A 73 9.42 -1.15 18.05
C ASP A 73 9.85 -2.46 17.37
N ARG A 74 8.88 -3.32 17.02
CA ARG A 74 9.14 -4.69 16.54
C ARG A 74 8.81 -4.92 15.08
N THR A 75 7.73 -4.34 14.58
CA THR A 75 7.28 -4.54 13.19
C THR A 75 8.29 -4.01 12.17
N PRO A 76 8.94 -2.83 12.36
CA PRO A 76 9.92 -2.33 11.39
C PRO A 76 11.13 -3.23 11.20
N THR A 77 11.57 -3.91 12.27
CA THR A 77 12.73 -4.84 12.24
C THR A 77 12.29 -6.28 12.00
N GLY A 78 10.99 -6.56 11.93
CA GLY A 78 10.42 -7.89 11.77
C GLY A 78 10.71 -8.83 12.94
N GLU A 79 10.87 -8.32 14.16
CA GLU A 79 11.03 -9.14 15.37
C GLU A 79 9.78 -9.94 15.75
N ASP A 80 8.63 -9.53 15.23
CA ASP A 80 7.32 -10.17 15.36
C ASP A 80 6.93 -10.93 14.08
N PHE A 81 7.89 -11.20 13.19
CA PHE A 81 7.62 -11.68 11.85
C PHE A 81 6.72 -12.92 11.80
N HIS A 82 5.65 -12.80 11.03
CA HIS A 82 4.84 -13.92 10.57
C HIS A 82 4.21 -13.54 9.23
N SER A 83 4.47 -14.32 8.17
CA SER A 83 4.16 -13.97 6.77
C SER A 83 2.82 -13.24 6.56
N MET A 84 1.71 -13.86 6.95
CA MET A 84 0.39 -13.25 6.77
C MET A 84 0.16 -12.02 7.66
N ARG A 85 0.68 -12.05 8.90
CA ARG A 85 0.47 -10.98 9.88
C ARG A 85 1.33 -9.77 9.50
N THR A 86 2.60 -9.95 9.19
CA THR A 86 3.48 -8.89 8.69
C THR A 86 2.87 -8.20 7.47
N TYR A 87 2.31 -8.94 6.50
CA TYR A 87 1.58 -8.31 5.39
C TYR A 87 0.38 -7.48 5.87
N ALA A 88 -0.45 -8.02 6.77
CA ALA A 88 -1.57 -7.31 7.38
C ALA A 88 -1.13 -6.03 8.10
N ASP A 89 -0.04 -6.10 8.87
CA ASP A 89 0.53 -4.98 9.63
C ASP A 89 1.00 -3.88 8.68
N THR A 90 1.68 -4.23 7.58
CA THR A 90 2.07 -3.23 6.57
C THR A 90 0.86 -2.51 5.96
N LYS A 91 -0.25 -3.23 5.75
CA LYS A 91 -1.47 -2.64 5.17
C LYS A 91 -2.28 -1.83 6.18
N LEU A 92 -2.22 -2.17 7.46
CA LEU A 92 -2.73 -1.33 8.54
C LEU A 92 -1.89 -0.05 8.68
N ALA A 93 -0.57 -0.17 8.68
CA ALA A 93 0.34 0.98 8.76
C ALA A 93 0.08 2.00 7.64
N ASN A 94 -0.20 1.53 6.41
CA ASN A 94 -0.61 2.39 5.31
C ASN A 94 -1.88 3.20 5.63
N LEU A 95 -2.92 2.56 6.18
CA LEU A 95 -4.18 3.25 6.50
C LEU A 95 -4.00 4.24 7.65
N LEU A 96 -3.20 3.91 8.66
CA LEU A 96 -2.88 4.83 9.75
C LEU A 96 -2.21 6.11 9.22
N MET A 97 -1.27 5.96 8.28
CA MET A 97 -0.59 7.12 7.69
C MET A 97 -1.47 7.93 6.74
N VAL A 98 -2.45 7.31 6.07
CA VAL A 98 -3.41 8.05 5.23
C VAL A 98 -4.17 9.09 6.05
N ALA A 99 -4.64 8.72 7.26
CA ALA A 99 -5.31 9.66 8.15
C ALA A 99 -4.39 10.81 8.59
N LEU A 100 -3.14 10.50 8.96
CA LEU A 100 -2.17 11.50 9.42
C LEU A 100 -1.75 12.46 8.29
N PHE A 101 -1.52 11.96 7.07
CA PHE A 101 -1.21 12.81 5.92
C PHE A 101 -2.41 13.68 5.52
N ALA A 102 -3.63 13.12 5.53
CA ALA A 102 -4.84 13.88 5.24
C ALA A 102 -5.02 15.07 6.19
N GLU A 103 -4.69 14.89 7.48
CA GLU A 103 -4.67 15.97 8.46
C GLU A 103 -3.53 16.96 8.21
N ARG A 104 -2.30 16.48 8.03
CA ARG A 104 -1.10 17.31 7.78
C ARG A 104 -1.27 18.21 6.54
N TRP A 105 -1.90 17.69 5.50
CA TRP A 105 -2.02 18.37 4.21
C TRP A 105 -3.29 19.22 4.05
N ARG A 106 -4.10 19.38 5.11
CA ARG A 106 -5.30 20.23 5.07
C ARG A 106 -5.02 21.64 4.55
N ALA A 107 -3.91 22.24 4.96
CA ALA A 107 -3.55 23.62 4.58
C ALA A 107 -2.94 23.73 3.17
N SER A 108 -2.25 22.68 2.68
CA SER A 108 -1.62 22.68 1.35
C SER A 108 -2.59 22.28 0.23
N GLY A 109 -3.73 21.69 0.58
CA GLY A 109 -4.71 21.18 -0.39
C GLY A 109 -4.31 19.85 -1.04
N VAL A 110 -3.21 19.23 -0.60
CA VAL A 110 -2.83 17.89 -1.06
C VAL A 110 -3.80 16.87 -0.46
N THR A 111 -4.29 15.95 -1.30
CA THR A 111 -5.28 14.95 -0.88
C THR A 111 -4.70 13.54 -0.90
N ILE A 112 -5.20 12.69 -0.01
CA ILE A 112 -4.83 11.27 0.01
C ILE A 112 -6.04 10.41 0.37
N ASP A 113 -6.31 9.38 -0.41
CA ASP A 113 -7.30 8.36 -0.07
C ASP A 113 -6.69 6.96 -0.22
N ALA A 114 -7.28 5.98 0.43
CA ALA A 114 -6.86 4.59 0.34
C ALA A 114 -7.93 3.72 -0.31
N VAL A 115 -7.49 2.68 -1.02
CA VAL A 115 -8.40 1.72 -1.66
C VAL A 115 -7.91 0.28 -1.52
N HIS A 116 -8.83 -0.61 -1.16
CA HIS A 116 -8.70 -2.04 -1.38
C HIS A 116 -9.46 -2.41 -2.66
N PRO A 117 -8.77 -2.75 -3.77
CA PRO A 117 -9.43 -3.04 -5.04
C PRO A 117 -10.10 -4.43 -5.09
N GLY A 118 -9.97 -5.23 -4.03
CA GLY A 118 -10.51 -6.59 -3.94
C GLY A 118 -9.44 -7.67 -3.94
N VAL A 119 -9.89 -8.93 -3.87
CA VAL A 119 -9.04 -10.12 -4.00
C VAL A 119 -8.94 -10.48 -5.48
N LEU A 120 -7.73 -10.32 -6.03
CA LEU A 120 -7.49 -10.31 -7.47
C LEU A 120 -6.42 -11.34 -7.84
N ARG A 121 -6.54 -11.93 -9.03
CA ARG A 121 -5.59 -12.91 -9.55
C ARG A 121 -4.28 -12.22 -10.01
N THR A 122 -3.41 -11.94 -9.05
CA THR A 122 -2.06 -11.39 -9.27
C THR A 122 -0.99 -12.40 -8.85
N GLY A 123 0.27 -12.14 -9.24
CA GLY A 123 1.42 -12.90 -8.76
C GLY A 123 1.78 -12.66 -7.29
N LEU A 124 1.10 -11.74 -6.60
CA LEU A 124 1.35 -11.45 -5.20
C LEU A 124 1.05 -12.69 -4.34
N GLY A 125 2.04 -13.09 -3.53
CA GLY A 125 1.94 -14.25 -2.66
C GLY A 125 1.91 -15.60 -3.36
N ASP A 126 2.21 -15.69 -4.67
CA ASP A 126 2.39 -16.97 -5.34
C ASP A 126 3.62 -17.70 -4.79
N PRO A 127 3.47 -18.86 -4.13
CA PRO A 127 4.62 -19.65 -3.74
C PRO A 127 5.26 -20.26 -4.99
N GLY A 128 6.57 -20.48 -4.98
CA GLY A 128 7.24 -21.29 -6.00
C GLY A 128 6.85 -22.77 -5.92
N GLY A 129 7.19 -23.54 -6.96
CA GLY A 129 7.07 -25.01 -6.96
C GLY A 129 5.64 -25.54 -7.00
N VAL A 130 5.44 -26.78 -6.53
CA VAL A 130 4.18 -27.55 -6.66
C VAL A 130 3.01 -26.88 -5.92
N ARG A 131 3.29 -26.22 -4.79
CA ARG A 131 2.30 -25.41 -4.05
C ARG A 131 1.83 -24.21 -4.87
N GLY A 132 2.70 -23.60 -5.67
CA GLY A 132 2.35 -22.52 -6.59
C GLY A 132 1.40 -22.97 -7.69
N LEU A 133 1.58 -24.18 -8.20
CA LEU A 133 0.70 -24.77 -9.22
C LEU A 133 -0.71 -25.01 -8.66
N ALA A 134 -0.82 -25.55 -7.45
CA ALA A 134 -2.10 -25.76 -6.78
C ALA A 134 -2.81 -24.43 -6.46
N LEU A 135 -2.07 -23.42 -5.98
CA LEU A 135 -2.63 -22.10 -5.67
C LEU A 135 -3.11 -21.37 -6.94
N LYS A 136 -2.40 -21.50 -8.07
CA LYS A 136 -2.82 -20.94 -9.37
C LYS A 136 -4.19 -21.47 -9.80
N THR A 137 -4.51 -22.73 -9.49
CA THR A 137 -5.83 -23.32 -9.79
C THR A 137 -6.92 -22.68 -8.93
N VAL A 138 -6.67 -22.48 -7.63
CA VAL A 138 -7.62 -21.79 -6.72
C VAL A 138 -7.81 -20.32 -7.12
N LYS A 139 -6.72 -19.63 -7.50
CA LYS A 139 -6.76 -18.24 -7.96
C LYS A 139 -7.59 -18.04 -9.24
N ARG A 140 -7.94 -19.10 -9.99
CA ARG A 140 -8.88 -18.98 -11.13
C ARG A 140 -10.29 -18.54 -10.72
N LEU A 141 -10.66 -18.77 -9.47
CA LEU A 141 -11.93 -18.31 -8.88
C LEU A 141 -11.91 -16.83 -8.51
N TRP A 142 -10.73 -16.19 -8.54
CA TRP A 142 -10.61 -14.76 -8.24
C TRP A 142 -10.81 -13.93 -9.50
N LYS A 143 -11.19 -12.67 -9.29
CA LYS A 143 -11.37 -11.72 -10.38
C LYS A 143 -10.04 -11.46 -11.11
N PRO A 144 -10.07 -11.26 -12.43
CA PRO A 144 -8.90 -10.84 -13.21
C PRO A 144 -8.28 -9.55 -12.67
N ALA A 145 -6.98 -9.34 -12.92
CA ALA A 145 -6.24 -8.21 -12.38
C ALA A 145 -6.72 -6.87 -12.97
N GLU A 146 -7.29 -6.89 -14.16
CA GLU A 146 -7.87 -5.75 -14.86
C GLU A 146 -9.06 -5.14 -14.10
N GLU A 147 -9.80 -5.96 -13.33
CA GLU A 147 -10.88 -5.50 -12.46
C GLU A 147 -10.37 -4.73 -11.23
N ALA A 148 -9.05 -4.70 -10.99
CA ALA A 148 -8.44 -3.89 -9.93
C ALA A 148 -8.38 -2.40 -10.28
N ALA A 149 -8.30 -2.08 -11.58
CA ALA A 149 -8.00 -0.73 -12.04
C ALA A 149 -9.16 0.26 -11.80
N PRO A 150 -10.43 -0.06 -12.12
CA PRO A 150 -11.53 0.90 -11.98
C PRO A 150 -11.61 1.58 -10.59
N PRO A 151 -11.64 0.86 -9.45
CA PRO A 151 -11.73 1.53 -8.14
C PRO A 151 -10.49 2.37 -7.79
N VAL A 152 -9.33 2.12 -8.40
CA VAL A 152 -8.13 2.96 -8.24
C VAL A 152 -8.23 4.20 -9.14
N VAL A 153 -8.68 4.02 -10.38
CA VAL A 153 -8.84 5.09 -11.38
C VAL A 153 -9.90 6.10 -10.96
N ASP A 154 -11.02 5.64 -10.40
CA ASP A 154 -12.08 6.50 -9.87
C ASP A 154 -11.54 7.48 -8.81
N LEU A 155 -10.56 7.03 -8.02
CA LEU A 155 -9.92 7.87 -7.02
C LEU A 155 -8.92 8.84 -7.61
N LEU A 156 -8.48 8.77 -8.86
CA LEU A 156 -7.50 9.73 -9.39
C LEU A 156 -8.07 11.15 -9.52
N VAL A 157 -9.41 11.27 -9.59
CA VAL A 157 -10.13 12.54 -9.81
C VAL A 157 -11.18 12.82 -8.74
N SER A 158 -11.28 12.00 -7.69
CA SER A 158 -12.28 12.19 -6.66
C SER A 158 -11.91 13.32 -5.69
N GLU A 159 -12.93 14.07 -5.25
CA GLU A 159 -12.78 15.10 -4.22
C GLU A 159 -12.77 14.49 -2.83
N GLY A 160 -12.00 15.08 -1.90
CA GLY A 160 -11.89 14.63 -0.51
C GLY A 160 -10.53 14.05 -0.16
N THR A 161 -10.33 13.75 1.13
CA THR A 161 -9.07 13.25 1.68
C THR A 161 -9.34 12.44 2.94
N GLY A 162 -8.44 11.50 3.27
CA GLY A 162 -8.48 10.68 4.48
C GLY A 162 -9.46 9.51 4.43
N ARG A 163 -10.03 9.18 3.27
CA ARG A 163 -11.07 8.14 3.16
C ARG A 163 -10.49 6.79 2.77
N TYR A 164 -11.24 5.74 3.08
CA TYR A 164 -10.90 4.38 2.70
C TYR A 164 -12.03 3.75 1.88
N PHE A 165 -11.68 3.13 0.75
CA PHE A 165 -12.63 2.50 -0.15
C PHE A 165 -12.40 0.99 -0.22
N ASN A 166 -13.47 0.21 -0.07
CA ASN A 166 -13.49 -1.20 -0.44
C ASN A 166 -14.14 -1.32 -1.82
N ARG A 167 -13.32 -1.53 -2.85
CA ARG A 167 -13.68 -1.35 -4.26
C ARG A 167 -14.21 0.06 -4.47
N SER A 168 -15.41 0.23 -5.02
CA SER A 168 -16.02 1.54 -5.25
C SER A 168 -16.86 2.06 -4.07
N LYS A 169 -16.86 1.37 -2.91
CA LYS A 169 -17.65 1.76 -1.73
C LYS A 169 -16.75 2.34 -0.66
N GLU A 170 -17.02 3.57 -0.25
CA GLU A 170 -16.40 4.16 0.92
C GLU A 170 -16.79 3.37 2.19
N ALA A 171 -15.81 3.02 3.00
CA ALA A 171 -15.99 2.35 4.28
C ALA A 171 -15.82 3.38 5.41
N ARG A 172 -16.70 3.30 6.40
CA ARG A 172 -16.72 4.16 7.58
C ARG A 172 -16.09 3.47 8.78
#